data_AF-A0A0B0D5I2-F1
#
_entry.id   AF-A0A0B0D5I2-F1
#
_cell.length_a   1.000
_cell.length_b   1.000
_cell.length_c   1.000
_cell.angle_alpha   90.00
_cell.angle_beta   90.00
_cell.angle_gamma   90.00
#
_symmetry.space_group_name_H-M   'P 1'
#
loop_
_entity.id
_entity.type
_entity.pdbx_description
1 polymer ?
#
loop_
_entity_poly.entity_id
_entity_poly.type
_entity_poly.pdbx_seq_one_letter_code
_entity_poly.pdbx_strand_id
1 'polypeptide(L)'
;MQTSKEEKLQKLRSRLFQLVMMNSADNFEDLLSKVVREVKTTLQADLCALYFLDEWKDSYQLYCSDMRETFLFHDHIPLDDDGLSDHPQLFNRFLIKGGTERELNLSVLPLLEGGAMKGFLVIEDQGSDLPVQFLEIFSKELIQWLIKLEGYLSTYEEKKKYERLYKVTTTFHSSINTNGVLREIIDTLRQIYPSFDYYLLLSQDYTQDELLPVRKLSYEQDAGSDVSTQAFLTGELQIEDRLDEKQSYLYAPLKGKQGVYGVLQIITPSYVHFPKKDLEFFVLIATTAGNALENAQLYQQSRRLNGNLKLINSVSQRLNSNLRLTEKTSFMVSQLKESFDAEEVGFLTFENGRKYDVLKGSTDFFSSETSYEFIETVNQMVSAEGDPLFLGDCHSKIKPLKP
;
A
#
# COMPACT_ATOMS: atom_id res chain seq x y z
N MET A 1 -5.73 8.19 -58.42
CA MET A 1 -6.38 8.59 -57.15
C MET A 1 -6.10 7.59 -56.02
N GLN A 2 -6.14 6.27 -56.28
CA GLN A 2 -5.80 5.21 -55.31
C GLN A 2 -4.29 5.19 -54.92
N THR A 3 -3.40 5.41 -55.89
CA THR A 3 -1.94 5.53 -55.70
C THR A 3 -1.54 6.67 -54.76
N SER A 4 -2.20 7.83 -54.84
CA SER A 4 -1.90 8.99 -53.98
C SER A 4 -2.29 8.75 -52.51
N LYS A 5 -3.30 7.90 -52.25
CA LYS A 5 -3.71 7.52 -50.89
C LYS A 5 -2.72 6.55 -50.24
N GLU A 6 -2.29 5.54 -50.99
CA GLU A 6 -1.27 4.58 -50.52
C GLU A 6 0.08 5.27 -50.28
N GLU A 7 0.47 6.22 -51.13
CA GLU A 7 1.67 7.03 -50.93
C GLU A 7 1.62 7.87 -49.64
N LYS A 8 0.48 8.51 -49.33
CA LYS A 8 0.29 9.25 -48.07
C LYS A 8 0.43 8.32 -46.85
N LEU A 9 -0.17 7.13 -46.91
CA LEU A 9 -0.13 6.15 -45.82
C LEU A 9 1.30 5.57 -45.63
N GLN A 10 1.99 5.26 -46.72
CA GLN A 10 3.36 4.74 -46.70
C GLN A 10 4.35 5.80 -46.18
N LYS A 11 4.15 7.07 -46.55
CA LYS A 11 4.93 8.20 -46.05
C LYS A 11 4.73 8.40 -44.55
N LEU A 12 3.50 8.31 -44.05
CA LEU A 12 3.20 8.35 -42.61
C LEU A 12 3.93 7.21 -41.89
N ARG A 13 3.75 5.96 -42.33
CA ARG A 13 4.41 4.79 -41.71
C ARG A 13 5.93 4.97 -41.63
N SER A 14 6.55 5.46 -42.71
CA SER A 14 8.00 5.69 -42.75
C SER A 14 8.44 6.77 -41.76
N ARG A 15 7.70 7.88 -41.66
CA ARG A 15 8.03 8.96 -40.71
C ARG A 15 7.79 8.58 -39.26
N LEU A 16 6.67 7.90 -38.95
CA LEU A 16 6.41 7.37 -37.61
C LEU A 16 7.51 6.41 -37.17
N PHE A 17 7.98 5.54 -38.08
CA PHE A 17 9.11 4.64 -37.80
C PHE A 17 10.42 5.39 -37.51
N GLN A 18 10.73 6.43 -38.27
CA GLN A 18 11.92 7.26 -38.02
C GLN A 18 11.84 7.96 -36.66
N LEU A 19 10.67 8.46 -36.26
CA LEU A 19 10.48 9.13 -34.96
C LEU A 19 10.81 8.20 -33.77
N VAL A 20 10.43 6.93 -33.85
CA VAL A 20 10.77 5.93 -32.83
C VAL A 20 12.26 5.61 -32.82
N MET A 21 12.83 5.36 -34.01
CA MET A 21 14.23 4.94 -34.14
C MET A 21 15.22 6.03 -33.75
N MET A 22 14.86 7.30 -33.89
CA MET A 22 15.74 8.43 -33.58
C MET A 22 15.88 8.73 -32.08
N ASN A 23 15.21 7.98 -31.20
CA ASN A 23 15.37 8.04 -29.74
C ASN A 23 15.33 9.47 -29.16
N SER A 24 14.53 10.34 -29.80
CA SER A 24 14.62 11.80 -29.65
C SER A 24 13.58 12.40 -28.71
N ALA A 25 12.75 11.57 -28.07
CA ALA A 25 11.71 12.01 -27.16
C ALA A 25 12.08 11.58 -25.73
N ASP A 26 12.18 12.56 -24.83
CA ASP A 26 12.47 12.34 -23.41
C ASP A 26 11.26 11.73 -22.66
N ASN A 27 10.04 11.89 -23.20
CA ASN A 27 8.79 11.37 -22.65
C ASN A 27 7.73 11.08 -23.74
N PHE A 28 6.67 10.34 -23.37
CA PHE A 28 5.57 9.94 -24.28
C PHE A 28 4.85 11.13 -24.90
N GLU A 29 4.63 12.20 -24.15
CA GLU A 29 3.97 13.42 -24.62
C GLU A 29 4.72 14.11 -25.77
N ASP A 30 6.05 14.24 -25.68
CA ASP A 30 6.85 14.82 -26.76
C ASP A 30 6.78 13.96 -28.03
N LEU A 31 6.77 12.63 -27.88
CA LEU A 31 6.63 11.73 -29.02
C LEU A 31 5.24 11.83 -29.65
N LEU A 32 4.17 11.84 -28.84
CA LEU A 32 2.80 12.07 -29.32
C LEU A 32 2.68 13.41 -30.03
N SER A 33 3.32 14.46 -29.53
CA SER A 33 3.31 15.77 -30.18
C SER A 33 3.91 15.75 -31.58
N LYS A 34 5.00 14.98 -31.76
CA LYS A 34 5.64 14.76 -33.07
C LYS A 34 4.72 13.94 -33.99
N VAL A 35 4.05 12.92 -33.47
CA VAL A 35 3.06 12.11 -34.21
C VAL A 35 1.90 12.98 -34.69
N VAL A 36 1.31 13.80 -33.84
CA VAL A 36 0.19 14.69 -34.18
C VAL A 36 0.57 15.69 -35.27
N ARG A 37 1.78 16.26 -35.23
CA ARG A 37 2.31 17.14 -36.29
C ARG A 37 2.45 16.42 -37.63
N GLU A 38 2.90 15.17 -37.62
CA GLU A 38 3.02 14.36 -38.83
C GLU A 38 1.67 13.96 -39.41
N VAL A 39 0.70 13.61 -38.55
CA VAL A 39 -0.68 13.35 -38.93
C VAL A 39 -1.30 14.59 -39.56
N LYS A 40 -1.17 15.77 -38.93
CA LYS A 40 -1.62 17.06 -39.47
C LYS A 40 -1.06 17.30 -40.87
N THR A 41 0.26 17.15 -41.03
CA THR A 41 0.95 17.37 -42.31
C THR A 41 0.51 16.39 -43.39
N THR A 42 0.25 15.14 -43.03
CA THR A 42 -0.17 14.08 -43.97
C THR A 42 -1.61 14.30 -44.44
N LEU A 43 -2.49 14.67 -43.51
CA LEU A 43 -3.90 14.95 -43.80
C LEU A 43 -4.11 16.33 -44.41
N GLN A 44 -3.09 17.21 -44.37
CA GLN A 44 -3.19 18.62 -44.79
C GLN A 44 -4.29 19.36 -44.02
N ALA A 45 -4.48 18.99 -42.75
CA ALA A 45 -5.46 19.61 -41.87
C ALA A 45 -4.93 20.93 -41.29
N ASP A 46 -5.84 21.87 -41.04
CA ASP A 46 -5.52 23.14 -40.36
C ASP A 46 -5.26 22.95 -38.87
N LEU A 47 -6.01 22.03 -38.29
CA LEU A 47 -5.91 21.67 -36.90
C LEU A 47 -5.89 20.16 -36.76
N CYS A 48 -5.14 19.68 -35.78
CA CYS A 48 -5.11 18.28 -35.40
C CYS A 48 -5.00 18.20 -33.87
N ALA A 49 -5.89 17.44 -33.24
CA ALA A 49 -5.87 17.16 -31.82
C ALA A 49 -6.11 15.67 -31.57
N LEU A 50 -5.39 15.10 -30.60
CA LEU A 50 -5.48 13.69 -30.27
C LEU A 50 -5.89 13.53 -28.81
N TYR A 51 -6.97 12.77 -28.62
CA TYR A 51 -7.47 12.39 -27.32
C TYR A 51 -7.30 10.90 -27.12
N PHE A 52 -6.89 10.52 -25.92
CA PHE A 52 -6.83 9.14 -25.47
C PHE A 52 -7.61 8.97 -24.19
N LEU A 53 -8.11 7.76 -24.01
CA LEU A 53 -8.71 7.35 -22.76
C LEU A 53 -7.67 7.42 -21.64
N ASP A 54 -7.86 8.32 -20.69
CA ASP A 54 -7.21 8.27 -19.39
C ASP A 54 -8.02 7.29 -18.53
N GLU A 55 -7.56 6.04 -18.49
CA GLU A 55 -8.20 4.98 -17.70
C GLU A 55 -8.27 5.34 -16.22
N TRP A 56 -7.39 6.21 -15.71
CA TRP A 56 -7.48 6.68 -14.33
C TRP A 56 -8.62 7.66 -14.14
N LYS A 57 -8.84 8.64 -15.01
CA LYS A 57 -9.85 9.68 -14.78
C LYS A 57 -11.22 9.38 -15.37
N ASP A 58 -11.39 8.20 -15.98
CA ASP A 58 -12.58 7.83 -16.76
C ASP A 58 -12.98 8.96 -17.72
N SER A 59 -11.98 9.49 -18.42
CA SER A 59 -12.15 10.63 -19.32
C SER A 59 -11.20 10.52 -20.51
N TYR A 60 -11.58 11.09 -21.63
CA TYR A 60 -10.66 11.33 -22.73
C TYR A 60 -9.84 12.57 -22.45
N GLN A 61 -8.53 12.40 -22.27
CA GLN A 61 -7.59 13.48 -22.07
C GLN A 61 -7.02 13.94 -23.42
N LEU A 62 -6.92 15.25 -23.60
CA LEU A 62 -6.19 15.86 -24.70
C LEU A 62 -4.68 15.69 -24.46
N TYR A 63 -4.04 14.84 -25.27
CA TYR A 63 -2.59 14.63 -25.16
C TYR A 63 -1.78 15.63 -26.00
N CYS A 64 -2.33 16.09 -27.13
CA CYS A 64 -1.70 17.12 -27.93
C CYS A 64 -2.69 17.76 -28.90
N SER A 65 -2.67 19.09 -29.02
CA SER A 65 -3.21 19.84 -30.15
C SER A 65 -2.12 20.75 -30.73
N ASP A 66 -2.29 21.24 -31.96
CA ASP A 66 -1.34 22.22 -32.51
C ASP A 66 -1.26 23.45 -31.58
N MET A 67 -0.03 23.86 -31.22
CA MET A 67 0.27 24.76 -30.10
C MET A 67 -0.29 26.18 -30.23
N ARG A 68 -0.87 26.53 -31.39
CA ARG A 68 -1.44 27.86 -31.62
C ARG A 68 -2.88 28.01 -31.12
N GLU A 69 -3.58 26.90 -30.85
CA GLU A 69 -5.03 26.90 -30.56
C GLU A 69 -5.46 25.89 -29.46
N THR A 70 -4.53 25.48 -28.58
CA THR A 70 -4.82 24.60 -27.41
C THR A 70 -5.95 25.12 -26.52
N PHE A 71 -6.13 26.43 -26.44
CA PHE A 71 -7.22 27.06 -25.67
C PHE A 71 -8.62 26.78 -26.23
N LEU A 72 -8.72 26.29 -27.47
CA LEU A 72 -9.99 25.94 -28.08
C LEU A 72 -10.58 24.64 -27.56
N PHE A 73 -9.76 23.74 -27.01
CA PHE A 73 -10.21 22.38 -26.68
C PHE A 73 -10.36 22.14 -25.18
N HIS A 74 -11.38 21.37 -24.77
CA HIS A 74 -11.43 20.84 -23.41
C HIS A 74 -10.27 19.87 -23.18
N ASP A 75 -9.57 20.03 -22.06
CA ASP A 75 -8.41 19.17 -21.74
C ASP A 75 -8.85 17.76 -21.32
N HIS A 76 -10.07 17.64 -20.81
CA HIS A 76 -10.68 16.39 -20.36
C HIS A 76 -12.15 16.34 -20.80
N ILE A 77 -12.58 15.19 -21.31
CA ILE A 77 -13.96 14.90 -21.72
C ILE A 77 -14.41 13.64 -20.97
N PRO A 78 -15.33 13.73 -20.00
CA PRO A 78 -15.82 12.57 -19.23
C PRO A 78 -16.49 11.52 -20.11
N LEU A 79 -16.44 10.24 -19.72
CA LEU A 79 -17.15 9.15 -20.41
C LEU A 79 -18.67 9.16 -20.20
N ASP A 80 -19.14 9.70 -19.08
CA ASP A 80 -20.56 9.73 -18.68
C ASP A 80 -21.43 10.77 -19.42
N ASP A 81 -20.87 11.53 -20.37
CA ASP A 81 -21.69 12.40 -21.23
C ASP A 81 -22.42 11.50 -22.24
N ASP A 82 -23.67 11.14 -21.90
CA ASP A 82 -24.66 10.20 -22.49
C ASP A 82 -24.80 10.13 -24.04
N GLY A 83 -24.00 10.86 -24.81
CA GLY A 83 -24.04 10.91 -26.27
C GLY A 83 -22.72 10.61 -27.01
N LEU A 84 -21.60 10.42 -26.31
CA LEU A 84 -20.27 10.30 -26.95
C LEU A 84 -19.99 8.90 -27.55
N SER A 85 -20.45 7.84 -26.89
CA SER A 85 -20.25 6.46 -27.30
C SER A 85 -21.14 6.04 -28.48
N ASP A 86 -22.36 6.57 -28.56
CA ASP A 86 -23.34 6.21 -29.60
C ASP A 86 -23.42 7.19 -30.78
N HIS A 87 -22.98 8.45 -30.61
CA HIS A 87 -23.14 9.49 -31.63
C HIS A 87 -21.87 10.35 -31.82
N PRO A 88 -20.92 9.91 -32.68
CA PRO A 88 -19.68 10.62 -32.98
C PRO A 88 -19.86 12.07 -33.47
N GLN A 89 -21.05 12.39 -34.02
CA GLN A 89 -21.38 13.73 -34.53
C GLN A 89 -21.63 14.76 -33.42
N LEU A 90 -21.91 14.32 -32.19
CA LEU A 90 -22.13 15.22 -31.04
C LEU A 90 -20.82 15.74 -30.43
N PHE A 91 -19.68 15.12 -30.75
CA PHE A 91 -18.36 15.49 -30.23
C PHE A 91 -18.04 16.99 -30.43
N ASN A 92 -18.41 17.57 -31.57
CA ASN A 92 -18.07 18.96 -31.89
C ASN A 92 -18.55 19.96 -30.82
N ARG A 93 -19.65 19.64 -30.11
CA ARG A 93 -20.17 20.47 -29.02
C ARG A 93 -19.37 20.37 -27.72
N PHE A 94 -18.78 19.21 -27.44
CA PHE A 94 -18.02 18.93 -26.22
C PHE A 94 -16.52 19.23 -26.36
N LEU A 95 -16.02 19.24 -27.60
CA LEU A 95 -14.62 19.51 -27.89
C LEU A 95 -14.24 20.97 -27.65
N ILE A 96 -15.09 21.93 -28.06
CA ILE A 96 -14.71 23.34 -28.08
C ILE A 96 -15.06 24.03 -26.74
N LYS A 97 -14.07 24.66 -26.10
CA LYS A 97 -14.25 25.65 -25.03
C LYS A 97 -14.97 26.87 -25.66
N GLY A 98 -16.25 27.06 -25.36
CA GLY A 98 -17.10 28.06 -26.05
C GLY A 98 -16.49 29.47 -26.14
N GLY A 99 -16.75 30.19 -27.23
CA GLY A 99 -16.27 31.58 -27.43
C GLY A 99 -15.58 31.88 -28.76
N THR A 100 -15.57 30.96 -29.72
CA THR A 100 -15.01 31.19 -31.06
C THR A 100 -16.04 31.82 -32.01
N GLU A 101 -15.71 32.96 -32.61
CA GLU A 101 -16.49 33.57 -33.70
C GLU A 101 -16.32 32.84 -35.07
N ARG A 102 -15.37 31.90 -35.16
CA ARG A 102 -15.07 31.11 -36.37
C ARG A 102 -15.86 29.79 -36.36
N GLU A 103 -16.64 29.53 -37.40
CA GLU A 103 -17.18 28.18 -37.66
C GLU A 103 -16.03 27.25 -38.05
N LEU A 104 -15.70 26.31 -37.17
CA LEU A 104 -14.69 25.28 -37.43
C LEU A 104 -15.37 24.04 -38.01
N ASN A 105 -14.91 23.59 -39.19
CA ASN A 105 -15.40 22.35 -39.79
C ASN A 105 -14.59 21.16 -39.24
N LEU A 106 -14.97 20.68 -38.07
CA LEU A 106 -14.28 19.60 -37.36
C LEU A 106 -14.80 18.22 -37.78
N SER A 107 -13.87 17.34 -38.13
CA SER A 107 -14.10 15.90 -38.30
C SER A 107 -13.47 15.13 -37.15
N VAL A 108 -14.25 14.23 -36.55
CA VAL A 108 -13.81 13.38 -35.43
C VAL A 108 -13.70 11.95 -35.91
N LEU A 109 -12.51 11.37 -35.74
CA LEU A 109 -12.17 10.04 -36.20
C LEU A 109 -11.96 9.12 -35.00
N PRO A 110 -12.85 8.14 -34.77
CA PRO A 110 -12.70 7.22 -33.64
C PRO A 110 -11.48 6.31 -33.86
N LEU A 111 -10.71 6.13 -32.79
CA LEU A 111 -9.59 5.21 -32.72
C LEU A 111 -10.04 3.97 -31.95
N LEU A 112 -10.38 2.92 -32.69
CA LEU A 112 -10.96 1.68 -32.17
C LEU A 112 -9.93 0.55 -32.13
N GLU A 113 -9.84 -0.15 -31.01
CA GLU A 113 -9.06 -1.39 -30.85
C GLU A 113 -10.00 -2.54 -30.47
N GLY A 114 -10.06 -3.60 -31.29
CA GLY A 114 -10.91 -4.76 -30.98
C GLY A 114 -12.41 -4.45 -30.82
N GLY A 115 -12.86 -3.27 -31.25
CA GLY A 115 -14.23 -2.77 -31.06
C GLY A 115 -14.40 -1.79 -29.88
N ALA A 116 -13.39 -1.61 -29.03
CA ALA A 116 -13.41 -0.64 -27.93
C ALA A 116 -12.83 0.72 -28.37
N MET A 117 -13.42 1.84 -27.92
CA MET A 117 -12.92 3.18 -28.22
C MET A 117 -11.75 3.54 -27.29
N LYS A 118 -10.54 3.61 -27.84
CA LYS A 118 -9.32 3.99 -27.10
C LYS A 118 -9.04 5.48 -27.14
N GLY A 119 -9.68 6.20 -28.04
CA GLY A 119 -9.51 7.64 -28.22
C GLY A 119 -10.14 8.12 -29.51
N PHE A 120 -9.87 9.37 -29.85
CA PHE A 120 -10.30 9.95 -31.12
C PHE A 120 -9.33 11.02 -31.60
N LEU A 121 -9.24 11.14 -32.91
CA LEU A 121 -8.48 12.16 -33.61
C LEU A 121 -9.44 13.22 -34.12
N VAL A 122 -9.20 14.47 -33.78
CA VAL A 122 -9.97 15.64 -34.24
C VAL A 122 -9.15 16.37 -35.28
N ILE A 123 -9.73 16.64 -36.44
CA ILE A 123 -9.10 17.43 -37.50
C ILE A 123 -10.03 18.53 -37.98
N GLU A 124 -9.48 19.72 -38.24
CA GLU A 124 -10.19 20.75 -39.00
C GLU A 124 -9.92 20.58 -40.49
N ASP A 125 -10.98 20.36 -41.26
CA ASP A 125 -10.92 20.13 -42.69
C ASP A 125 -11.12 21.45 -43.47
N GLN A 126 -10.14 21.83 -44.29
CA GLN A 126 -10.22 22.97 -45.21
C GLN A 126 -11.00 22.67 -46.51
N GLY A 127 -11.81 21.61 -46.55
CA GLY A 127 -12.44 21.12 -47.78
C GLY A 127 -11.51 20.24 -48.60
N SER A 128 -10.65 19.48 -47.92
CA SER A 128 -9.95 18.36 -48.53
C SER A 128 -10.97 17.31 -48.94
N ASP A 129 -10.99 16.94 -50.22
CA ASP A 129 -11.90 15.94 -50.79
C ASP A 129 -11.48 14.51 -50.38
N LEU A 130 -11.07 14.33 -49.11
CA LEU A 130 -10.62 13.08 -48.52
C LEU A 130 -11.85 12.19 -48.29
N PRO A 131 -11.98 11.06 -49.00
CA PRO A 131 -13.15 10.23 -48.86
C PRO A 131 -13.19 9.61 -47.46
N VAL A 132 -14.39 9.49 -46.87
CA VAL A 132 -14.61 8.89 -45.54
C VAL A 132 -13.89 7.53 -45.41
N GLN A 133 -13.93 6.70 -46.44
CA GLN A 133 -13.22 5.41 -46.49
C GLN A 133 -11.71 5.52 -46.26
N PHE A 134 -11.06 6.60 -46.74
CA PHE A 134 -9.64 6.82 -46.50
C PHE A 134 -9.38 7.18 -45.04
N LEU A 135 -10.23 8.02 -44.45
CA LEU A 135 -10.09 8.42 -43.04
C LEU A 135 -10.31 7.24 -42.10
N GLU A 136 -11.22 6.31 -42.42
CA GLU A 136 -11.40 5.06 -41.66
C GLU A 136 -10.19 4.13 -41.75
N ILE A 137 -9.58 4.01 -42.93
CA ILE A 137 -8.34 3.21 -43.10
C ILE A 137 -7.20 3.89 -42.34
N PHE A 138 -7.11 5.21 -42.42
CA PHE A 138 -6.11 6.01 -41.73
C PHE A 138 -6.24 5.88 -40.21
N SER A 139 -7.46 5.97 -39.65
CA SER A 139 -7.68 5.83 -38.20
C SER A 139 -7.31 4.44 -37.70
N LYS A 140 -7.65 3.38 -38.44
CA LYS A 140 -7.25 1.99 -38.13
C LYS A 140 -5.74 1.79 -38.14
N GLU A 141 -5.05 2.39 -39.09
CA GLU A 141 -3.58 2.32 -39.17
C GLU A 141 -2.91 3.14 -38.07
N LEU A 142 -3.45 4.32 -37.79
CA LEU A 142 -2.97 5.21 -36.75
C LEU A 142 -3.11 4.57 -35.37
N ILE A 143 -4.26 3.98 -35.04
CA ILE A 143 -4.46 3.33 -33.74
C ILE A 143 -3.54 2.12 -33.56
N GLN A 144 -3.36 1.28 -34.60
CA GLN A 144 -2.39 0.17 -34.53
C GLN A 144 -0.97 0.66 -34.29
N TRP A 145 -0.59 1.79 -34.88
CA TRP A 145 0.70 2.41 -34.63
C TRP A 145 0.80 2.96 -33.21
N LEU A 146 -0.20 3.71 -32.76
CA LEU A 146 -0.25 4.28 -31.42
C LEU A 146 -0.18 3.20 -30.33
N ILE A 147 -0.90 2.08 -30.49
CA ILE A 147 -0.81 0.92 -29.58
C ILE A 147 0.59 0.30 -29.60
N LYS A 148 1.22 0.17 -30.78
CA LYS A 148 2.61 -0.34 -30.86
C LYS A 148 3.61 0.61 -30.20
N LEU A 149 3.38 1.93 -30.32
CA LEU A 149 4.20 2.96 -29.68
C LEU A 149 4.05 2.94 -28.17
N GLU A 150 2.80 2.90 -27.70
CA GLU A 150 2.46 2.73 -26.29
C GLU A 150 3.07 1.43 -25.76
N GLY A 151 2.94 0.31 -26.48
CA GLY A 151 3.55 -0.96 -26.10
C GLY A 151 5.09 -0.89 -26.03
N TYR A 152 5.75 -0.21 -26.97
CA TYR A 152 7.20 -0.05 -26.96
C TYR A 152 7.69 0.80 -25.79
N LEU A 153 7.00 1.92 -25.51
CA LEU A 153 7.33 2.83 -24.41
C LEU A 153 6.94 2.22 -23.06
N SER A 154 5.77 1.59 -22.95
CA SER A 154 5.33 0.80 -21.81
C SER A 154 6.31 -0.32 -21.51
N THR A 155 6.81 -1.07 -22.50
CA THR A 155 7.83 -2.12 -22.25
C THR A 155 9.14 -1.52 -21.74
N TYR A 156 9.53 -0.33 -22.21
CA TYR A 156 10.76 0.34 -21.80
C TYR A 156 10.64 0.97 -20.39
N GLU A 157 9.52 1.62 -20.08
CA GLU A 157 9.18 2.15 -18.76
C GLU A 157 8.93 1.04 -17.75
N GLU A 158 8.22 -0.03 -18.13
CA GLU A 158 8.04 -1.26 -17.34
C GLU A 158 9.40 -1.86 -17.04
N LYS A 159 10.29 -2.01 -18.03
CA LYS A 159 11.64 -2.54 -17.78
C LYS A 159 12.41 -1.67 -16.78
N LYS A 160 12.30 -0.34 -16.86
CA LYS A 160 12.88 0.57 -15.83
C LYS A 160 12.18 0.45 -14.47
N LYS A 161 10.85 0.32 -14.42
CA LYS A 161 10.05 0.15 -13.19
C LYS A 161 10.42 -1.18 -12.51
N TYR A 162 10.49 -2.26 -13.27
CA TYR A 162 10.91 -3.59 -12.83
C TYR A 162 12.41 -3.67 -12.50
N GLU A 163 13.30 -2.97 -13.21
CA GLU A 163 14.73 -2.88 -12.85
C GLU A 163 14.92 -2.10 -11.53
N ARG A 164 14.15 -1.04 -11.31
CA ARG A 164 14.13 -0.31 -10.03
C ARG A 164 13.54 -1.16 -8.91
N LEU A 165 12.44 -1.88 -9.15
CA LEU A 165 11.86 -2.85 -8.23
C LEU A 165 12.82 -4.00 -7.90
N TYR A 166 13.52 -4.52 -8.90
CA TYR A 166 14.55 -5.53 -8.71
C TYR A 166 15.71 -4.97 -7.87
N LYS A 167 16.09 -3.71 -8.08
CA LYS A 167 17.08 -3.03 -7.23
C LYS A 167 16.59 -2.88 -5.79
N VAL A 168 15.33 -2.50 -5.59
CA VAL A 168 14.69 -2.44 -4.27
C VAL A 168 14.68 -3.82 -3.61
N THR A 169 14.23 -4.85 -4.33
CA THR A 169 14.17 -6.24 -3.85
C THR A 169 15.57 -6.84 -3.55
N THR A 170 16.60 -6.48 -4.33
CA THR A 170 17.98 -6.92 -4.11
C THR A 170 18.73 -6.11 -3.04
N THR A 171 18.26 -4.90 -2.73
CA THR A 171 18.70 -4.15 -1.53
C THR A 171 18.07 -4.73 -0.26
N PHE A 172 16.99 -5.51 -0.38
CA PHE A 172 16.31 -6.19 0.73
C PHE A 172 16.88 -7.57 1.11
N HIS A 173 18.17 -7.79 0.90
CA HIS A 173 18.86 -8.79 1.71
C HIS A 173 19.09 -8.21 3.12
N SER A 174 18.30 -8.69 4.08
CA SER A 174 18.64 -8.67 5.52
C SER A 174 18.71 -7.32 6.24
N SER A 175 17.85 -6.34 5.93
CA SER A 175 17.70 -5.21 6.86
C SER A 175 16.73 -5.56 7.99
N ILE A 176 17.25 -5.55 9.21
CA ILE A 176 16.53 -5.75 10.48
C ILE A 176 15.61 -4.54 10.82
N ASN A 177 15.57 -3.51 9.98
CA ASN A 177 14.89 -2.24 10.26
C ASN A 177 13.56 -2.10 9.47
N THR A 178 12.44 -2.45 10.13
CA THR A 178 11.07 -2.33 9.60
C THR A 178 10.73 -0.94 9.11
N ASN A 179 11.09 0.08 9.89
CA ASN A 179 10.68 1.45 9.64
C ASN A 179 11.39 1.99 8.40
N GLY A 180 12.64 1.58 8.18
CA GLY A 180 13.36 1.87 6.94
C GLY A 180 12.67 1.30 5.70
N VAL A 181 12.20 0.05 5.77
CA VAL A 181 11.53 -0.61 4.63
C VAL A 181 10.18 0.05 4.33
N LEU A 182 9.34 0.25 5.35
CA LEU A 182 8.04 0.90 5.17
C LEU A 182 8.19 2.32 4.60
N ARG A 183 9.22 3.04 5.04
CA ARG A 183 9.54 4.39 4.55
C ARG A 183 9.91 4.39 3.08
N GLU A 184 10.85 3.52 2.70
CA GLU A 184 11.30 3.42 1.31
C GLU A 184 10.15 3.03 0.38
N ILE A 185 9.22 2.20 0.85
CA ILE A 185 8.00 1.84 0.12
C ILE A 185 7.09 3.06 -0.08
N ILE A 186 6.78 3.80 0.98
CA ILE A 186 5.93 5.01 0.90
C ILE A 186 6.57 6.08 0.02
N ASP A 187 7.88 6.29 0.16
CA ASP A 187 8.62 7.26 -0.65
C ASP A 187 8.64 6.87 -2.13
N THR A 188 8.76 5.57 -2.43
CA THR A 188 8.68 5.05 -3.80
C THR A 188 7.28 5.26 -4.39
N LEU A 189 6.23 4.99 -3.62
CA LEU A 189 4.85 5.20 -4.05
C LEU A 189 4.59 6.69 -4.36
N ARG A 190 5.01 7.59 -3.47
CA ARG A 190 4.91 9.05 -3.68
C ARG A 190 5.71 9.55 -4.88
N GLN A 191 6.83 8.91 -5.24
CA GLN A 191 7.59 9.26 -6.44
C GLN A 191 6.90 8.83 -7.73
N ILE A 192 6.16 7.71 -7.70
CA ILE A 192 5.52 7.14 -8.90
C ILE A 192 4.12 7.74 -9.10
N TYR A 193 3.30 7.85 -8.04
CA TYR A 193 1.99 8.51 -8.09
C TYR A 193 1.92 9.63 -7.02
N PRO A 194 2.48 10.82 -7.32
CA PRO A 194 2.59 11.92 -6.35
C PRO A 194 1.25 12.54 -5.96
N SER A 195 0.19 12.31 -6.75
CA SER A 195 -1.14 12.84 -6.49
C SER A 195 -1.97 12.00 -5.53
N PHE A 196 -1.48 10.83 -5.10
CA PHE A 196 -2.22 9.92 -4.23
C PHE A 196 -1.76 10.05 -2.78
N ASP A 197 -2.69 9.82 -1.86
CA ASP A 197 -2.39 9.72 -0.44
C ASP A 197 -2.22 8.26 -0.02
N TYR A 198 -1.27 8.03 0.88
CA TYR A 198 -0.89 6.69 1.33
C TYR A 198 -0.91 6.62 2.85
N TYR A 199 -1.57 5.60 3.39
CA TYR A 199 -1.60 5.30 4.82
C TYR A 199 -1.31 3.82 5.09
N LEU A 200 -0.60 3.55 6.17
CA LEU A 200 -0.34 2.20 6.66
C LEU A 200 -1.26 1.92 7.84
N LEU A 201 -2.26 1.08 7.64
CA LEU A 201 -3.18 0.65 8.68
C LEU A 201 -2.62 -0.61 9.34
N LEU A 202 -2.07 -0.49 10.54
CA LEU A 202 -1.37 -1.60 11.20
C LEU A 202 -2.15 -2.15 12.40
N SER A 203 -2.09 -3.47 12.61
CA SER A 203 -2.81 -4.17 13.70
C SER A 203 -2.11 -4.06 15.06
N GLN A 204 -0.84 -3.68 15.07
CA GLN A 204 -0.05 -3.44 16.29
C GLN A 204 0.58 -2.04 16.25
N ASP A 205 0.95 -1.51 17.40
CA ASP A 205 1.66 -0.24 17.52
C ASP A 205 3.12 -0.41 17.05
N TYR A 206 3.34 -0.26 15.74
CA TYR A 206 4.66 -0.44 15.12
C TYR A 206 5.54 0.82 15.12
N THR A 207 5.11 1.98 15.66
CA THR A 207 5.86 3.23 15.41
C THR A 207 6.00 4.21 16.58
N GLN A 208 7.27 4.58 16.81
CA GLN A 208 7.75 5.84 17.43
C GLN A 208 8.29 6.81 16.35
N ASP A 209 8.04 6.56 15.05
CA ASP A 209 8.60 7.33 13.93
C ASP A 209 7.53 8.27 13.35
N GLU A 210 7.68 9.58 13.58
CA GLU A 210 6.72 10.62 13.18
C GLU A 210 6.58 10.78 11.66
N LEU A 211 7.48 10.22 10.85
CA LEU A 211 7.55 10.45 9.40
C LEU A 211 6.74 9.44 8.57
N LEU A 212 6.25 8.35 9.19
CA LEU A 212 5.42 7.35 8.52
C LEU A 212 3.92 7.65 8.74
N PRO A 213 3.08 7.61 7.69
CA PRO A 213 1.64 7.84 7.80
C PRO A 213 0.93 6.58 8.35
N VAL A 214 1.26 6.18 9.57
CA VAL A 214 0.69 4.99 10.23
C VAL A 214 -0.61 5.37 10.93
N ARG A 215 -1.65 4.54 10.77
CA ARG A 215 -2.88 4.61 11.54
C ARG A 215 -3.14 3.23 12.15
N LYS A 216 -3.81 3.22 13.31
CA LYS A 216 -4.23 1.96 13.94
C LYS A 216 -5.42 1.39 13.17
N LEU A 217 -5.33 0.11 12.82
CA LEU A 217 -6.48 -0.62 12.28
C LEU A 217 -7.55 -0.69 13.38
N SER A 218 -8.69 -0.01 13.17
CA SER A 218 -9.78 0.03 14.14
C SER A 218 -10.85 -0.99 13.76
N TYR A 219 -11.34 -1.75 14.74
CA TYR A 219 -12.36 -2.78 14.55
C TYR A 219 -13.76 -2.31 14.97
N GLU A 220 -13.93 -1.01 15.22
CA GLU A 220 -15.16 -0.45 15.81
C GLU A 220 -16.23 -0.12 14.76
N GLN A 221 -17.50 -0.24 15.16
CA GLN A 221 -18.66 -0.47 14.27
C GLN A 221 -19.31 0.79 13.67
N ASP A 222 -18.88 2.00 14.04
CA ASP A 222 -19.59 3.24 13.71
C ASP A 222 -18.96 4.02 12.54
N ALA A 223 -18.93 3.37 11.38
CA ALA A 223 -19.08 3.94 10.03
C ALA A 223 -19.04 2.77 9.01
N GLY A 224 -19.99 1.84 9.12
CA GLY A 224 -20.30 0.81 8.11
C GLY A 224 -19.14 -0.07 7.62
N SER A 225 -18.98 -1.29 8.16
CA SER A 225 -18.21 -2.39 7.54
C SER A 225 -16.89 -1.98 6.86
N ASP A 226 -15.89 -1.61 7.65
CA ASP A 226 -14.62 -1.06 7.18
C ASP A 226 -13.96 -1.97 6.11
N VAL A 227 -13.93 -1.51 4.86
CA VAL A 227 -13.39 -2.27 3.71
C VAL A 227 -11.91 -2.61 3.92
N SER A 228 -11.21 -1.79 4.71
CA SER A 228 -9.87 -2.07 5.20
C SER A 228 -9.79 -3.32 6.07
N THR A 229 -10.78 -3.57 6.93
CA THR A 229 -10.84 -4.78 7.77
C THR A 229 -11.10 -6.01 6.91
N GLN A 230 -11.92 -5.90 5.86
CA GLN A 230 -12.10 -7.01 4.91
C GLN A 230 -10.78 -7.36 4.22
N ALA A 231 -10.05 -6.37 3.70
CA ALA A 231 -8.74 -6.60 3.10
C ALA A 231 -7.76 -7.28 4.08
N PHE A 232 -7.78 -6.87 5.34
CA PHE A 232 -6.97 -7.48 6.40
C PHE A 232 -7.34 -8.95 6.65
N LEU A 233 -8.62 -9.27 6.77
CA LEU A 233 -9.12 -10.60 7.11
C LEU A 233 -9.02 -11.58 5.94
N THR A 234 -9.36 -11.15 4.73
CA THR A 234 -9.33 -12.00 3.53
C THR A 234 -7.91 -12.13 2.97
N GLY A 235 -7.07 -11.11 3.20
CA GLY A 235 -5.77 -11.01 2.54
C GLY A 235 -5.89 -10.80 1.03
N GLU A 236 -7.02 -10.24 0.59
CA GLU A 236 -7.30 -9.86 -0.80
C GLU A 236 -7.41 -8.33 -0.93
N LEU A 237 -7.07 -7.83 -2.11
CA LEU A 237 -7.23 -6.43 -2.48
C LEU A 237 -8.71 -6.04 -2.43
N GLN A 238 -9.03 -4.91 -1.80
CA GLN A 238 -10.39 -4.35 -1.81
C GLN A 238 -10.38 -2.93 -2.38
N ILE A 239 -11.47 -2.56 -3.05
CA ILE A 239 -11.69 -1.22 -3.62
C ILE A 239 -13.00 -0.68 -3.05
N GLU A 240 -13.01 0.59 -2.67
CA GLU A 240 -14.18 1.31 -2.17
C GLU A 240 -14.25 2.67 -2.86
N ASP A 241 -15.32 2.93 -3.58
CA ASP A 241 -15.56 4.23 -4.19
C ASP A 241 -16.48 5.07 -3.30
N ARG A 242 -15.97 6.21 -2.84
CA ARG A 242 -16.71 7.15 -2.01
C ARG A 242 -17.25 8.29 -2.86
N LEU A 243 -18.49 8.12 -3.29
CA LEU A 243 -19.19 9.07 -4.17
C LEU A 243 -19.30 10.47 -3.57
N ASP A 244 -19.52 10.58 -2.25
CA ASP A 244 -19.65 11.87 -1.55
C ASP A 244 -18.35 12.69 -1.54
N GLU A 245 -17.22 11.99 -1.43
CA GLU A 245 -15.88 12.59 -1.40
C GLU A 245 -15.28 12.69 -2.81
N LYS A 246 -15.90 12.03 -3.80
CA LYS A 246 -15.37 11.81 -5.15
C LYS A 246 -13.97 11.20 -5.12
N GLN A 247 -13.74 10.21 -4.27
CA GLN A 247 -12.44 9.56 -4.12
C GLN A 247 -12.60 8.04 -4.20
N SER A 248 -11.60 7.36 -4.74
CA SER A 248 -11.50 5.91 -4.74
C SER A 248 -10.43 5.48 -3.73
N TYR A 249 -10.76 4.47 -2.95
CA TYR A 249 -9.92 3.91 -1.90
C TYR A 249 -9.50 2.50 -2.29
N LEU A 250 -8.19 2.26 -2.29
CA LEU A 250 -7.61 0.94 -2.50
C LEU A 250 -7.02 0.43 -1.19
N TYR A 251 -7.35 -0.81 -0.84
CA TYR A 251 -6.88 -1.47 0.36
C TYR A 251 -6.07 -2.71 -0.02
N ALA A 252 -4.75 -2.56 -0.05
CA ALA A 252 -3.83 -3.64 -0.39
C ALA A 252 -3.26 -4.29 0.89
N PRO A 253 -3.52 -5.58 1.14
CA PRO A 253 -3.09 -6.23 2.37
C PRO A 253 -1.57 -6.42 2.43
N LEU A 254 -0.98 -6.10 3.59
CA LEU A 254 0.43 -6.32 3.89
C LEU A 254 0.67 -7.79 4.26
N LYS A 255 0.60 -8.66 3.24
CA LYS A 255 0.63 -10.11 3.38
C LYS A 255 2.06 -10.64 3.47
N GLY A 256 2.39 -11.29 4.58
CA GLY A 256 3.56 -12.16 4.69
C GLY A 256 3.19 -13.63 4.47
N LYS A 257 4.11 -14.53 4.81
CA LYS A 257 3.95 -15.97 4.68
C LYS A 257 3.01 -16.54 5.75
N GLN A 258 3.10 -16.04 6.99
CA GLN A 258 2.33 -16.57 8.13
C GLN A 258 1.05 -15.79 8.42
N GLY A 259 0.83 -14.63 7.80
CA GLY A 259 -0.37 -13.83 8.05
C GLY A 259 -0.35 -12.46 7.37
N VAL A 260 -1.39 -11.67 7.67
CA VAL A 260 -1.51 -10.28 7.25
C VAL A 260 -1.16 -9.39 8.45
N TYR A 261 -0.24 -8.45 8.24
CA TYR A 261 0.32 -7.60 9.31
C TYR A 261 -0.26 -6.19 9.33
N GLY A 262 -1.06 -5.86 8.31
CA GLY A 262 -1.72 -4.56 8.14
C GLY A 262 -2.28 -4.40 6.74
N VAL A 263 -2.68 -3.18 6.39
CA VAL A 263 -3.24 -2.82 5.10
C VAL A 263 -2.62 -1.51 4.63
N LEU A 264 -2.15 -1.47 3.39
CA LEU A 264 -1.81 -0.23 2.69
C LEU A 264 -3.09 0.36 2.12
N GLN A 265 -3.48 1.53 2.62
CA GLN A 265 -4.57 2.34 2.08
C GLN A 265 -3.99 3.34 1.08
N ILE A 266 -4.59 3.41 -0.10
CA ILE A 266 -4.28 4.38 -1.14
C ILE A 266 -5.55 5.15 -1.46
N ILE A 267 -5.48 6.48 -1.44
CA ILE A 267 -6.62 7.36 -1.70
C ILE A 267 -6.30 8.17 -2.96
N THR A 268 -7.19 8.09 -3.95
CA THR A 268 -7.08 8.86 -5.18
C THR A 268 -7.73 10.24 -5.03
N PRO A 269 -7.25 11.27 -5.74
CA PRO A 269 -7.80 12.63 -5.66
C PRO A 269 -9.17 12.78 -6.33
N SER A 270 -9.58 11.82 -7.16
CA SER A 270 -10.87 11.76 -7.84
C SER A 270 -11.40 10.32 -7.84
N TYR A 271 -12.64 10.11 -8.31
CA TYR A 271 -13.11 8.78 -8.71
C TYR A 271 -12.26 8.28 -9.88
N VAL A 272 -11.80 7.03 -9.81
CA VAL A 272 -10.81 6.51 -10.75
C VAL A 272 -11.03 5.01 -11.02
N HIS A 273 -10.95 4.60 -12.29
CA HIS A 273 -10.79 3.18 -12.63
C HIS A 273 -9.31 2.76 -12.55
N PHE A 274 -9.00 1.71 -11.78
CA PHE A 274 -7.63 1.24 -11.63
C PHE A 274 -7.24 0.28 -12.76
N PRO A 275 -6.22 0.59 -13.58
CA PRO A 275 -5.71 -0.35 -14.56
C PRO A 275 -5.18 -1.61 -13.86
N LYS A 276 -5.46 -2.79 -14.43
CA LYS A 276 -5.10 -4.09 -13.82
C LYS A 276 -3.60 -4.18 -13.47
N LYS A 277 -2.73 -3.65 -14.34
CA LYS A 277 -1.27 -3.65 -14.13
C LYS A 277 -0.86 -2.85 -12.88
N ASP A 278 -1.55 -1.76 -12.59
CA ASP A 278 -1.24 -0.93 -11.44
C ASP A 278 -1.79 -1.54 -10.15
N LEU A 279 -2.93 -2.22 -10.20
CA LEU A 279 -3.40 -3.06 -9.09
C LEU A 279 -2.39 -4.16 -8.74
N GLU A 280 -1.87 -4.87 -9.74
CA GLU A 280 -0.82 -5.89 -9.55
C GLU A 280 0.45 -5.29 -8.92
N PHE A 281 0.81 -4.06 -9.32
CA PHE A 281 1.92 -3.33 -8.75
C PHE A 281 1.70 -2.96 -7.27
N PHE A 282 0.53 -2.43 -6.89
CA PHE A 282 0.23 -2.11 -5.50
C PHE A 282 0.22 -3.36 -4.60
N VAL A 283 -0.34 -4.47 -5.11
CA VAL A 283 -0.32 -5.76 -4.41
C VAL A 283 1.11 -6.27 -4.21
N LEU A 284 1.98 -6.16 -5.23
CA LEU A 284 3.39 -6.56 -5.12
C LEU A 284 4.11 -5.76 -4.03
N ILE A 285 3.94 -4.43 -4.01
CA ILE A 285 4.53 -3.58 -2.99
C ILE A 285 4.01 -3.92 -1.59
N ALA A 286 2.70 -4.08 -1.44
CA ALA A 286 2.07 -4.43 -0.17
C ALA A 286 2.59 -5.79 0.35
N THR A 287 2.75 -6.77 -0.54
CA THR A 287 3.32 -8.08 -0.22
C THR A 287 4.79 -7.98 0.23
N THR A 288 5.59 -7.14 -0.42
CA THR A 288 6.99 -6.91 0.00
C THR A 288 7.05 -6.25 1.39
N ALA A 289 6.19 -5.26 1.66
CA ALA A 289 6.04 -4.68 3.00
C ALA A 289 5.61 -5.73 4.05
N GLY A 290 4.64 -6.58 3.71
CA GLY A 290 4.16 -7.66 4.58
C GLY A 290 5.27 -8.64 4.96
N ASN A 291 6.09 -9.07 4.00
CA ASN A 291 7.24 -9.92 4.25
C ASN A 291 8.29 -9.25 5.16
N ALA A 292 8.52 -7.94 5.01
CA ALA A 292 9.44 -7.21 5.87
C ALA A 292 8.93 -7.09 7.31
N LEU A 293 7.64 -6.81 7.48
CA LEU A 293 6.97 -6.78 8.79
C LEU A 293 7.04 -8.14 9.50
N GLU A 294 6.76 -9.23 8.77
CA GLU A 294 6.89 -10.59 9.29
C GLU A 294 8.30 -10.88 9.79
N ASN A 295 9.31 -10.62 8.95
CA ASN A 295 10.71 -10.91 9.28
C ASN A 295 11.14 -10.18 10.56
N ALA A 296 10.68 -8.95 10.74
CA ALA A 296 10.99 -8.20 11.93
C ALA A 296 10.25 -8.65 13.18
N GLN A 297 8.97 -9.04 13.05
CA GLN A 297 8.24 -9.62 14.17
C GLN A 297 8.90 -10.92 14.63
N LEU A 298 9.28 -11.80 13.68
CA LEU A 298 10.02 -13.02 13.98
C LEU A 298 11.38 -12.73 14.64
N TYR A 299 12.07 -11.69 14.17
CA TYR A 299 13.33 -11.25 14.79
C TYR A 299 13.14 -10.76 16.22
N GLN A 300 12.14 -9.92 16.48
CA GLN A 300 11.82 -9.42 17.82
C GLN A 300 11.43 -10.56 18.77
N GLN A 301 10.61 -11.51 18.31
CA GLN A 301 10.25 -12.71 19.07
C GLN A 301 11.49 -13.54 19.42
N SER A 302 12.37 -13.78 18.45
CA SER A 302 13.63 -14.50 18.68
C SER A 302 14.55 -13.77 19.68
N ARG A 303 14.65 -12.44 19.59
CA ARG A 303 15.41 -11.63 20.55
C ARG A 303 14.84 -11.73 21.97
N ARG A 304 13.51 -11.62 22.13
CA ARG A 304 12.84 -11.77 23.42
C ARG A 304 13.09 -13.16 24.01
N LEU A 305 12.92 -14.23 23.22
CA LEU A 305 13.17 -15.60 23.65
C LEU A 305 14.63 -15.81 24.09
N ASN A 306 15.59 -15.32 23.31
CA ASN A 306 17.01 -15.38 23.68
C ASN A 306 17.32 -14.60 24.96
N GLY A 307 16.66 -13.46 25.18
CA GLY A 307 16.74 -12.70 26.43
C GLY A 307 16.24 -13.50 27.61
N ASN A 308 15.06 -14.10 27.49
CA ASN A 308 14.45 -14.93 28.52
C ASN A 308 15.34 -16.14 28.86
N LEU A 309 15.90 -16.82 27.85
CA LEU A 309 16.80 -17.95 28.07
C LEU A 309 18.09 -17.53 28.79
N LYS A 310 18.68 -16.38 28.44
CA LYS A 310 19.85 -15.85 29.15
C LYS A 310 19.53 -15.53 30.61
N LEU A 311 18.37 -14.94 30.87
CA LEU A 311 17.91 -14.68 32.23
C LEU A 311 17.77 -15.99 33.01
N ILE A 312 17.03 -16.97 32.49
CA ILE A 312 16.84 -18.29 33.11
C ILE A 312 18.19 -18.97 33.40
N ASN A 313 19.11 -18.93 32.44
CA ASN A 313 20.43 -19.55 32.60
C ASN A 313 21.27 -18.83 33.65
N SER A 314 21.25 -17.50 33.69
CA SER A 314 21.95 -16.71 34.72
C SER A 314 21.41 -16.96 36.13
N VAL A 315 20.09 -17.07 36.27
CA VAL A 315 19.42 -17.42 37.53
C VAL A 315 19.79 -18.85 37.94
N SER A 316 19.68 -19.82 37.01
CA SER A 316 20.04 -21.22 37.25
C SER A 316 21.51 -21.39 37.66
N GLN A 317 22.44 -20.72 36.97
CA GLN A 317 23.87 -20.76 37.32
C GLN A 317 24.13 -20.18 38.71
N ARG A 318 23.47 -19.08 39.06
CA ARG A 318 23.61 -18.48 40.39
C ARG A 318 22.99 -19.36 41.48
N LEU A 319 21.85 -19.99 41.22
CA LEU A 319 21.24 -20.97 42.13
C LEU A 319 22.09 -22.24 42.32
N ASN A 320 22.76 -22.70 41.26
CA ASN A 320 23.63 -23.89 41.29
C ASN A 320 25.04 -23.61 41.81
N SER A 321 25.42 -22.33 42.00
CA SER A 321 26.65 -22.01 42.69
C SER A 321 26.56 -22.40 44.19
N ASN A 322 27.71 -22.71 44.82
CA ASN A 322 27.84 -23.14 46.22
C ASN A 322 27.52 -22.01 47.23
N LEU A 323 26.41 -21.31 47.03
CA LEU A 323 25.87 -20.31 47.93
C LEU A 323 25.23 -21.01 49.13
N ARG A 324 25.47 -20.46 50.32
CA ARG A 324 24.76 -20.90 51.53
C ARG A 324 23.26 -20.65 51.32
N LEU A 325 22.38 -21.48 51.89
CA LEU A 325 20.91 -21.38 51.71
C LEU A 325 20.39 -19.93 51.85
N THR A 326 20.91 -19.21 52.83
CA THR A 326 20.65 -17.77 53.08
C THR A 326 20.93 -16.84 51.89
N GLU A 327 22.02 -17.07 51.16
CA GLU A 327 22.41 -16.25 50.01
C GLU A 327 21.53 -16.55 48.79
N LYS A 328 21.10 -17.82 48.62
CA LYS A 328 20.14 -18.20 47.57
C LYS A 328 18.79 -17.55 47.81
N THR A 329 18.28 -17.62 49.04
CA THR A 329 17.00 -16.99 49.43
C THR A 329 17.03 -15.48 49.20
N SER A 330 18.08 -14.80 49.66
CA SER A 330 18.22 -13.35 49.49
C SER A 330 18.27 -12.93 48.02
N PHE A 331 18.97 -13.70 47.18
CA PHE A 331 18.99 -13.46 45.74
C PHE A 331 17.61 -13.67 45.10
N MET A 332 16.91 -14.76 45.43
CA MET A 332 15.57 -15.02 44.89
C MET A 332 14.58 -13.92 45.26
N VAL A 333 14.60 -13.42 46.50
CA VAL A 333 13.76 -12.29 46.92
C VAL A 333 14.02 -11.06 46.06
N SER A 334 15.29 -10.70 45.82
CA SER A 334 15.62 -9.54 44.97
C SER A 334 15.10 -9.67 43.54
N GLN A 335 15.23 -10.85 42.93
CA GLN A 335 14.77 -11.11 41.56
C GLN A 335 13.25 -11.15 41.44
N LEU A 336 12.57 -11.69 42.45
CA LEU A 336 11.11 -11.74 42.48
C LEU A 336 10.50 -10.35 42.65
N LYS A 337 11.08 -9.50 43.50
CA LYS A 337 10.68 -8.09 43.60
C LYS A 337 10.84 -7.35 42.27
N GLU A 338 11.99 -7.50 41.62
CA GLU A 338 12.30 -6.80 40.37
C GLU A 338 11.47 -7.30 39.18
N SER A 339 11.22 -8.61 39.08
CA SER A 339 10.54 -9.20 37.92
C SER A 339 9.02 -9.11 37.96
N PHE A 340 8.45 -9.09 39.17
CA PHE A 340 6.99 -9.15 39.37
C PHE A 340 6.42 -7.91 40.07
N ASP A 341 7.25 -6.90 40.35
CA ASP A 341 6.90 -5.70 41.14
C ASP A 341 6.24 -6.07 42.48
N ALA A 342 6.73 -7.14 43.09
CA ALA A 342 6.13 -7.71 44.30
C ALA A 342 6.44 -6.84 45.53
N GLU A 343 5.39 -6.40 46.23
CA GLU A 343 5.52 -5.61 47.46
C GLU A 343 6.25 -6.41 48.55
N GLU A 344 5.83 -7.65 48.79
CA GLU A 344 6.39 -8.54 49.81
C GLU A 344 6.71 -9.92 49.26
N VAL A 345 7.87 -10.48 49.66
CA VAL A 345 8.32 -11.81 49.26
C VAL A 345 8.90 -12.55 50.46
N GLY A 346 8.46 -13.78 50.69
CA GLY A 346 8.83 -14.58 51.85
C GLY A 346 9.12 -16.02 51.49
N PHE A 347 10.15 -16.58 52.12
CA PHE A 347 10.50 -18.00 52.05
C PHE A 347 10.40 -18.59 53.45
N LEU A 348 9.50 -19.56 53.63
CA LEU A 348 9.23 -20.17 54.93
C LEU A 348 9.47 -21.68 54.86
N THR A 349 10.03 -22.23 55.94
CA THR A 349 10.16 -23.68 56.14
C THR A 349 9.32 -24.11 57.32
N PHE A 350 8.56 -25.19 57.18
CA PHE A 350 7.73 -25.74 58.24
C PHE A 350 8.38 -27.01 58.78
N GLU A 351 8.56 -27.08 60.10
CA GLU A 351 8.93 -28.32 60.78
C GLU A 351 7.67 -29.04 61.29
N ASN A 352 7.72 -30.38 61.37
CA ASN A 352 6.62 -31.25 61.80
C ASN A 352 6.16 -30.95 63.23
N GLY A 353 5.36 -29.89 63.43
CA GLY A 353 4.90 -29.48 64.76
C GLY A 353 4.46 -28.03 64.95
N ARG A 354 4.00 -27.32 63.90
CA ARG A 354 3.46 -25.93 63.94
C ARG A 354 4.47 -24.79 64.11
N LYS A 355 5.77 -25.08 64.06
CA LYS A 355 6.80 -24.03 64.05
C LYS A 355 7.25 -23.78 62.61
N TYR A 356 7.13 -22.53 62.17
CA TYR A 356 7.71 -22.09 60.90
C TYR A 356 8.96 -21.27 61.17
N ASP A 357 9.95 -21.45 60.32
CA ASP A 357 11.16 -20.63 60.29
C ASP A 357 11.15 -19.79 59.01
N VAL A 358 11.26 -18.48 59.18
CA VAL A 358 11.40 -17.54 58.07
C VAL A 358 12.86 -17.54 57.63
N LEU A 359 13.11 -17.91 56.37
CA LEU A 359 14.46 -17.94 55.84
C LEU A 359 14.99 -16.52 55.68
N LYS A 360 16.25 -16.32 56.10
CA LYS A 360 16.99 -15.07 55.92
C LYS A 360 17.01 -14.65 54.45
N GLY A 361 16.61 -13.40 54.19
CA GLY A 361 16.43 -12.86 52.84
C GLY A 361 14.97 -12.53 52.52
N SER A 362 14.01 -13.14 53.25
CA SER A 362 12.60 -12.76 53.24
C SER A 362 12.39 -11.33 53.70
N THR A 363 11.31 -10.72 53.22
CA THR A 363 10.88 -9.38 53.63
C THR A 363 10.38 -9.33 55.08
N ASP A 364 10.44 -8.12 55.67
CA ASP A 364 10.11 -7.89 57.09
C ASP A 364 8.65 -8.23 57.42
N PHE A 365 7.74 -8.13 56.44
CA PHE A 365 6.35 -8.53 56.59
C PHE A 365 6.21 -9.93 57.18
N PHE A 366 6.96 -10.93 56.69
CA PHE A 366 6.85 -12.32 57.16
C PHE A 366 7.40 -12.58 58.56
N SER A 367 8.09 -11.59 59.15
CA SER A 367 8.57 -11.63 60.53
C SER A 367 7.69 -10.78 61.47
N SER A 368 6.65 -10.14 60.95
CA SER A 368 5.73 -9.29 61.71
C SER A 368 4.67 -10.10 62.45
N GLU A 369 4.10 -9.54 63.52
CA GLU A 369 2.96 -10.16 64.20
C GLU A 369 1.73 -10.25 63.29
N THR A 370 1.59 -9.31 62.35
CA THR A 370 0.49 -9.25 61.38
C THR A 370 0.51 -10.40 60.37
N SER A 371 1.68 -10.99 60.05
CA SER A 371 1.74 -12.11 59.11
C SER A 371 1.38 -13.47 59.72
N TYR A 372 1.28 -13.58 61.06
CA TYR A 372 1.10 -14.86 61.74
C TYR A 372 -0.18 -15.59 61.31
N GLU A 373 -1.32 -14.89 61.29
CA GLU A 373 -2.62 -15.47 60.89
C GLU A 373 -2.62 -15.93 59.42
N PHE A 374 -1.94 -15.17 58.55
CA PHE A 374 -1.76 -15.52 57.15
C PHE A 374 -0.90 -16.78 56.99
N ILE A 375 0.26 -16.84 57.65
CA ILE A 375 1.18 -17.99 57.57
C ILE A 375 0.54 -19.26 58.13
N GLU A 376 -0.18 -19.16 59.25
CA GLU A 376 -0.88 -20.31 59.84
C GLU A 376 -1.95 -20.86 58.88
N THR A 377 -2.70 -19.97 58.23
CA THR A 377 -3.71 -20.37 57.24
C THR A 377 -3.08 -21.08 56.04
N VAL A 378 -1.98 -20.54 55.50
CA VAL A 378 -1.23 -21.16 54.41
C VAL A 378 -0.68 -22.54 54.83
N ASN A 379 -0.15 -22.66 56.04
CA ASN A 379 0.36 -23.94 56.55
C ASN A 379 -0.72 -25.02 56.67
N GLN A 380 -1.93 -24.65 57.12
CA GLN A 380 -3.06 -25.57 57.18
C GLN A 380 -3.48 -26.06 55.79
N MET A 381 -3.48 -25.17 54.79
CA MET A 381 -3.81 -25.54 53.41
C MET A 381 -2.77 -26.50 52.82
N VAL A 382 -1.48 -26.19 52.97
CA VAL A 382 -0.38 -27.05 52.47
C VAL A 382 -0.38 -28.42 53.17
N SER A 383 -0.64 -28.46 54.48
CA SER A 383 -0.70 -29.71 55.24
C SER A 383 -1.89 -30.60 54.87
N ALA A 384 -2.97 -30.02 54.33
CA ALA A 384 -4.16 -30.76 53.92
C ALA A 384 -4.04 -31.40 52.53
N GLU A 385 -3.31 -30.76 51.61
CA GLU A 385 -3.20 -31.22 50.20
C GLU A 385 -2.00 -32.14 49.94
N GLY A 386 -0.94 -32.10 50.75
CA GLY A 386 0.19 -33.06 50.67
C GLY A 386 1.11 -32.96 49.45
N ASP A 387 0.71 -32.23 48.41
CA ASP A 387 1.45 -31.97 47.16
C ASP A 387 1.79 -30.47 46.98
N PRO A 388 2.70 -30.10 46.06
CA PRO A 388 3.01 -28.70 45.76
C PRO A 388 1.79 -27.91 45.28
N LEU A 389 1.45 -26.82 45.99
CA LEU A 389 0.29 -25.98 45.72
C LEU A 389 0.70 -24.59 45.20
N PHE A 390 0.05 -24.11 44.14
CA PHE A 390 0.15 -22.73 43.64
C PHE A 390 -1.19 -22.00 43.81
N LEU A 391 -1.20 -20.89 44.56
CA LEU A 391 -2.39 -20.08 44.81
C LEU A 391 -2.21 -18.67 44.22
N GLY A 392 -3.04 -18.31 43.25
CA GLY A 392 -3.02 -17.00 42.59
C GLY A 392 -3.86 -15.92 43.29
N ASP A 393 -4.89 -16.30 44.05
CA ASP A 393 -5.73 -15.38 44.81
C ASP A 393 -6.10 -15.99 46.17
N CYS A 394 -5.50 -15.43 47.24
CA CYS A 394 -5.73 -15.85 48.61
C CYS A 394 -6.92 -15.13 49.27
N HIS A 395 -7.49 -14.08 48.68
CA HIS A 395 -8.60 -13.32 49.29
C HIS A 395 -9.90 -14.12 49.38
N SER A 396 -10.11 -15.05 48.45
CA SER A 396 -11.30 -15.91 48.44
C SER A 396 -11.29 -17.00 49.53
N LYS A 397 -10.12 -17.30 50.12
CA LYS A 397 -9.92 -18.41 51.08
C LYS A 397 -9.36 -17.97 52.45
N ILE A 398 -8.87 -16.73 52.59
CA ILE A 398 -8.28 -16.20 53.82
C ILE A 398 -9.05 -14.95 54.25
N LYS A 399 -9.40 -14.82 55.54
CA LYS A 399 -10.03 -13.60 56.06
C LYS A 399 -9.10 -12.39 55.81
N PRO A 400 -9.64 -11.22 55.43
CA PRO A 400 -8.79 -10.06 55.16
C PRO A 400 -7.97 -9.71 56.41
N LEU A 401 -6.66 -9.58 56.20
CA LEU A 401 -5.73 -9.05 57.20
C LEU A 401 -6.26 -7.69 57.66
N LYS A 402 -6.41 -7.50 58.98
CA LYS A 402 -6.76 -6.19 59.51
C LYS A 402 -5.62 -5.20 59.19
N PRO A 403 -5.97 -3.94 58.83
CA PRO A 403 -4.99 -2.94 58.46
C PRO A 403 -4.04 -2.59 59.59
#